data_AF-A0A4R0FHK3-F1
#
_entry.id   AF-A0A4R0FHK3-F1
#
_cell.length_a   1.000
_cell.length_b   1.000
_cell.length_c   1.000
_cell.angle_alpha   90.00
_cell.angle_beta   90.00
_cell.angle_gamma   90.00
#
_symmetry.space_group_name_H-M   'P 1'
#
loop_
_entity.id
_entity.type
_entity.pdbx_description
1 polymer ?
#
loop_
_entity_poly.entity_id
_entity_poly.type
_entity_poly.pdbx_seq_one_letter_code
_entity_poly.pdbx_strand_id
1 'polypeptide(L)'
;MNLSKQEFLNVGESAKYIQDKRKLRAELETEMAKFLANGGEIKQAEIQVHKTNHGTSDTYRKLGCRCDKCMQWALKAGVVKTTQLKGVNA
;
A
#
# COMPACT_ATOMS: atom_id res chain seq x y z
N MET A 1 13.10 -19.40 3.36
CA MET A 1 13.22 -20.35 2.23
C MET A 1 12.60 -19.69 1.02
N ASN A 2 13.36 -19.53 -0.07
CA ASN A 2 12.83 -19.01 -1.33
C ASN A 2 12.59 -20.20 -2.26
N LEU A 3 11.32 -20.57 -2.44
CA LEU A 3 10.91 -21.61 -3.38
C LEU A 3 11.05 -21.09 -4.82
N SER A 4 11.46 -21.96 -5.74
CA SER A 4 11.40 -21.62 -7.17
C SER A 4 9.95 -21.49 -7.62
N LYS A 5 9.72 -20.76 -8.73
CA LYS A 5 8.38 -20.53 -9.29
C LYS A 5 7.63 -21.84 -9.54
N GLN A 6 8.33 -22.88 -10.03
CA GLN A 6 7.71 -24.17 -10.32
C GLN A 6 7.35 -24.93 -9.05
N GLU A 7 8.21 -24.91 -8.03
CA GLU A 7 7.93 -25.54 -6.73
C GLU A 7 6.74 -24.87 -6.02
N PHE A 8 6.62 -23.54 -6.12
CA PHE A 8 5.47 -22.82 -5.58
C PHE A 8 4.15 -23.25 -6.25
N LEU A 9 4.15 -23.40 -7.57
CA LEU A 9 2.98 -23.85 -8.33
C LEU A 9 2.61 -25.30 -7.96
N ASN A 10 3.59 -26.19 -7.87
CA ASN A 10 3.38 -27.59 -7.49
C ASN A 10 2.80 -27.75 -6.07
N VAL A 11 3.19 -26.87 -5.13
CA VAL A 11 2.60 -26.83 -3.78
C VAL A 11 1.13 -26.41 -3.83
N GLY A 12 0.81 -25.40 -4.65
CA GLY A 12 -0.56 -24.89 -4.84
C GLY A 12 -1.51 -25.90 -5.52
N GLU A 13 -0.97 -26.84 -6.29
CA GLU A 13 -1.73 -27.88 -6.97
C GLU A 13 -1.75 -29.23 -6.22
N SER A 14 -1.01 -29.32 -5.11
CA SER A 14 -0.99 -30.55 -4.31
C SER A 14 -2.38 -30.87 -3.76
N ALA A 15 -2.77 -32.14 -3.80
CA ALA A 15 -4.08 -32.59 -3.31
C ALA A 15 -4.32 -32.19 -1.85
N LYS A 16 -3.27 -32.22 -1.02
CA LYS A 16 -3.33 -31.77 0.36
C LYS A 16 -3.62 -30.26 0.46
N TYR A 17 -2.91 -29.43 -0.28
CA TYR A 17 -3.16 -27.98 -0.29
C TYR A 17 -4.59 -27.64 -0.71
N ILE A 18 -5.10 -28.32 -1.75
CA ILE A 18 -6.47 -28.14 -2.21
C ILE A 18 -7.49 -28.52 -1.12
N GLN A 19 -7.27 -29.65 -0.44
CA GLN A 19 -8.13 -30.09 0.68
C GLN A 19 -8.10 -29.10 1.86
N ASP A 20 -6.90 -28.66 2.26
CA ASP A 20 -6.74 -27.69 3.35
C ASP A 20 -7.46 -26.38 3.03
N LYS A 21 -7.37 -25.88 1.78
CA LYS A 21 -8.07 -24.66 1.36
C LYS A 21 -9.59 -24.82 1.32
N ARG A 22 -10.10 -25.99 0.94
CA ARG A 22 -11.54 -26.29 1.00
C ARG A 22 -12.06 -26.30 2.43
N LYS A 23 -11.30 -26.91 3.35
CA LYS A 23 -11.64 -26.92 4.78
C LYS A 23 -11.67 -25.49 5.34
N LEU A 24 -10.62 -24.71 5.08
CA LEU A 24 -10.54 -23.31 5.50
C LEU A 24 -11.71 -22.48 4.95
N ARG A 25 -12.14 -22.73 3.71
CA ARG A 25 -13.30 -22.06 3.11
C ARG A 25 -14.59 -22.40 3.86
N ALA A 26 -14.84 -23.68 4.16
CA ALA A 26 -16.05 -24.10 4.86
C ALA A 26 -16.12 -23.54 6.29
N GLU A 27 -14.97 -23.48 6.97
CA GLU A 27 -14.84 -22.84 8.29
C GLU A 27 -15.18 -21.34 8.20
N LEU A 28 -14.58 -20.63 7.23
CA LEU A 28 -14.84 -19.22 7.01
C LEU A 28 -16.31 -18.93 6.68
N GLU A 29 -16.95 -19.74 5.84
CA GLU A 29 -18.38 -19.60 5.51
C GLU A 29 -19.26 -19.76 6.76
N THR A 30 -18.90 -20.69 7.66
CA THR A 30 -19.60 -20.89 8.93
C THR A 30 -19.44 -19.69 9.87
N GLU A 31 -18.22 -19.16 9.99
CA GLU A 31 -17.94 -18.00 10.82
C GLU A 31 -18.60 -16.73 10.30
N MET A 32 -18.57 -16.51 8.98
CA MET A 32 -19.27 -15.40 8.33
C MET A 32 -20.77 -15.47 8.57
N ALA A 33 -21.39 -16.66 8.45
CA ALA A 33 -22.80 -16.83 8.73
C ALA A 33 -23.16 -16.49 10.19
N LYS A 34 -22.34 -16.91 11.15
CA LYS A 34 -22.51 -16.54 12.57
C LYS A 34 -22.34 -15.03 12.79
N PHE A 35 -21.34 -14.41 12.19
CA PHE A 35 -21.08 -12.97 12.28
C PHE A 35 -22.28 -12.16 11.78
N LEU A 36 -22.81 -12.51 10.60
CA LEU A 36 -23.97 -11.85 10.01
C LEU A 36 -25.25 -12.08 10.83
N ALA A 37 -25.47 -13.31 11.32
CA ALA A 37 -26.61 -13.63 12.18
C ALA A 37 -26.62 -12.84 13.49
N ASN A 38 -25.44 -12.52 14.01
CA ASN A 38 -25.27 -11.67 15.20
C ASN A 38 -25.33 -10.17 14.89
N GLY A 39 -25.73 -9.77 13.68
CA GLY A 39 -25.86 -8.37 13.26
C GLY A 39 -24.56 -7.72 12.82
N GLY A 40 -23.50 -8.50 12.59
CA GLY A 40 -22.25 -8.01 12.01
C GLY A 40 -22.44 -7.53 10.57
N GLU A 41 -21.69 -6.50 10.18
CA GLU A 41 -21.72 -5.92 8.83
C GLU A 41 -20.35 -6.06 8.17
N ILE A 42 -20.30 -6.58 6.94
CA ILE A 42 -19.06 -6.71 6.18
C ILE A 42 -18.83 -5.41 5.40
N LYS A 43 -17.79 -4.67 5.79
CA LYS A 43 -17.39 -3.42 5.13
C LYS A 43 -16.09 -3.59 4.38
N GLN A 44 -15.95 -2.89 3.26
CA GLN A 44 -14.66 -2.78 2.59
C GLN A 44 -13.67 -2.08 3.51
N ALA A 45 -12.44 -2.59 3.59
CA ALA A 45 -11.38 -1.94 4.34
C ALA A 45 -11.11 -0.54 3.75
N GLU A 46 -11.33 0.49 4.56
CA GLU A 46 -11.02 1.86 4.17
C GLU A 46 -9.51 2.09 4.27
N ILE A 47 -8.87 2.38 3.14
CA ILE A 47 -7.46 2.79 3.14
C ILE A 47 -7.43 4.24 3.61
N GLN A 48 -6.97 4.44 4.84
CA GLN A 48 -6.69 5.77 5.37
C GLN A 48 -5.46 6.34 4.68
N VAL A 49 -5.68 7.03 3.57
CA VAL A 49 -4.60 7.72 2.85
C VAL A 49 -4.13 8.88 3.70
N HIS A 50 -2.92 8.79 4.23
CA HIS A 50 -2.33 9.89 4.99
C HIS A 50 -2.17 11.12 4.08
N LYS A 51 -2.96 12.16 4.33
CA LYS A 51 -2.85 13.44 3.63
C LYS A 51 -1.64 14.19 4.18
N THR A 52 -0.52 14.10 3.48
CA THR A 52 0.70 14.82 3.85
C THR A 52 0.66 16.27 3.35
N ASN A 53 1.03 17.22 4.22
CA ASN A 53 1.17 18.63 3.86
C ASN A 53 2.48 18.88 3.09
N HIS A 54 2.37 19.01 1.76
CA HIS A 54 3.50 19.33 0.86
C HIS A 54 4.00 20.78 1.01
N GLY A 55 5.25 21.03 0.62
CA GLY A 55 5.86 22.36 0.69
C GLY A 55 6.50 22.67 2.03
N THR A 56 6.94 21.65 2.77
CA THR A 56 7.58 21.79 4.08
C THR A 56 8.94 21.11 4.10
N SER A 57 9.77 21.46 5.09
CA SER A 57 11.11 20.86 5.24
C SER A 57 11.05 19.34 5.36
N ASP A 58 10.15 18.83 6.19
CA ASP A 58 10.06 17.40 6.46
C ASP A 58 9.59 16.61 5.24
N THR A 59 8.61 17.13 4.50
CA THR A 59 8.14 16.46 3.28
C THR A 59 9.19 16.40 2.18
N TYR A 60 10.02 17.43 2.06
CA TYR A 60 11.11 17.45 1.09
C TYR A 60 12.31 16.59 1.54
N ARG A 61 12.77 16.75 2.79
CA ARG A 61 14.01 16.15 3.28
C ARG A 61 13.83 14.71 3.77
N LYS A 62 12.77 14.43 4.54
CA LYS A 62 12.55 13.13 5.19
C LYS A 62 11.75 12.17 4.30
N LEU A 63 10.70 12.69 3.66
CA LEU A 63 9.83 11.89 2.78
C LEU A 63 10.27 11.90 1.30
N GLY A 64 11.25 12.72 0.95
CA GLY A 64 11.83 12.75 -0.40
C GLY A 64 10.90 13.30 -1.49
N CYS A 65 9.81 13.99 -1.13
CA CYS A 65 8.83 14.46 -2.11
C CYS A 65 9.41 15.59 -2.99
N ARG A 66 9.25 15.46 -4.31
CA ARG A 66 9.76 16.41 -5.32
C ARG A 66 8.67 17.06 -6.17
N CYS A 67 7.43 17.09 -5.68
CA CYS A 67 6.37 17.86 -6.32
C CYS A 67 6.68 19.37 -6.30
N ASP A 68 5.96 20.14 -7.11
CA ASP A 68 6.23 21.58 -7.30
C ASP A 68 6.20 22.36 -5.99
N LYS A 69 5.25 22.10 -5.08
CA LYS A 69 5.19 22.76 -3.76
C LYS A 69 6.43 22.50 -2.92
N CYS A 70 6.91 21.25 -2.88
CA CYS A 70 8.12 20.89 -2.14
C CYS A 70 9.38 21.49 -2.77
N MET A 71 9.45 21.52 -4.10
CA MET A 71 10.56 22.14 -4.83
C MET A 71 10.57 23.66 -4.68
N GLN A 72 9.41 24.31 -4.68
CA GLN A 72 9.27 25.74 -4.37
C GLN A 72 9.75 26.08 -2.96
N TRP A 73 9.37 25.27 -1.97
CA TRP A 73 9.90 25.41 -0.62
C TRP A 73 11.43 25.27 -0.61
N ALA A 74 11.97 24.24 -1.27
CA ALA A 74 13.41 23.99 -1.29
C ALA A 74 14.21 25.12 -1.96
N LEU A 75 13.68 25.72 -3.02
CA LEU A 75 14.24 26.92 -3.66
C LEU A 75 14.25 28.11 -2.70
N LYS A 76 13.08 28.43 -2.12
CA LYS A 76 12.95 29.55 -1.16
C LYS A 76 13.87 29.38 0.06
N ALA A 77 14.05 28.15 0.52
CA ALA A 77 14.90 27.80 1.65
C ALA A 77 16.39 27.62 1.28
N GLY A 78 16.79 27.81 0.02
CA GLY A 78 18.17 27.70 -0.44
C GLY A 78 18.77 26.28 -0.34
N VAL A 79 17.93 25.25 -0.25
CA VAL A 79 18.36 23.85 -0.10
C VAL A 79 18.85 23.27 -1.42
N VAL A 80 18.32 23.78 -2.53
CA VAL A 80 18.75 23.45 -3.89
C VAL A 80 19.52 24.62 -4.47
N LYS A 81 20.58 24.31 -5.24
CA LYS A 81 21.45 25.30 -5.88
C LYS A 81 20.91 25.79 -7.23
N THR A 82 19.85 25.17 -7.75
CA THR A 82 19.17 25.66 -8.96
C THR A 82 18.39 26.94 -8.65
N THR A 83 18.27 27.82 -9.63
CA THR A 83 17.46 29.05 -9.54
C THR A 83 16.07 28.88 -10.14
N GLN A 84 15.80 27.76 -10.82
CA GLN A 84 14.55 27.53 -11.55
C GLN A 84 13.95 26.15 -11.25
N LEU A 85 12.61 26.09 -11.28
CA LEU A 85 11.86 24.83 -11.28
C LEU A 85 11.91 24.21 -12.68
N LYS A 86 11.96 22.88 -12.75
CA LYS A 86 12.00 22.15 -14.03
C LYS A 86 10.72 22.48 -14.83
N GLY A 87 10.87 23.01 -16.04
CA GLY A 87 9.75 23.36 -16.93
C GLY A 87 9.31 24.83 -16.91
N VAL A 88 9.94 25.68 -16.10
CA VAL A 88 9.81 27.14 -16.25
C VAL A 88 10.92 27.56 -17.21
N ASN A 89 10.60 27.67 -18.50
CA ASN A 89 11.55 28.21 -19.49
C ASN A 89 11.94 29.65 -19.08
N ALA A 90 13.24 29.92 -19.16
CA ALA A 90 13.84 31.24 -18.94
C ALA A 90 13.35 32.26 -19.97
#